data_AF-A0A4Y4E5L9-F1
#
_entry.id   AF-A0A4Y4E5L9-F1
#
_cell.length_a   1.000
_cell.length_b   1.000
_cell.length_c   1.000
_cell.angle_alpha   90.00
_cell.angle_beta   90.00
_cell.angle_gamma   90.00
#
_symmetry.space_group_name_H-M   'P 1'
#
loop_
_entity.id
_entity.type
_entity.pdbx_description
1 polymer ?
#
loop_
_entity_poly.entity_id
_entity_poly.type
_entity_poly.pdbx_seq_one_letter_code
_entity_poly.pdbx_strand_id
1 'polypeptide(L)' 'MIAYLVADLEHALDRATDPVASRDAVVRHLDGVGAIMESHFRYEERALGGVLAALDLRAPRRDVLGPL' A
#
# COMPACT_ATOMS: atom_id res chain seq x y z
N MET A 1 -4.32 -5.83 -4.83
CA MET A 1 -3.17 -6.17 -3.98
C MET A 1 -3.31 -5.54 -2.60
N ILE A 2 -3.29 -4.21 -2.46
CA ILE A 2 -3.43 -3.52 -1.16
C ILE A 2 -4.70 -3.94 -0.42
N ALA A 3 -5.84 -3.96 -1.10
CA ALA A 3 -7.11 -4.40 -0.51
C ALA A 3 -7.05 -5.83 0.07
N TYR A 4 -6.28 -6.72 -0.56
CA TYR A 4 -6.09 -8.09 -0.07
C TYR A 4 -5.22 -8.13 1.20
N LEU A 5 -4.17 -7.31 1.25
CA LEU A 5 -3.31 -7.18 2.44
C LEU A 5 -4.07 -6.60 3.64
N VAL A 6 -4.94 -5.61 3.40
CA VAL A 6 -5.78 -5.01 4.43
C VAL A 6 -6.82 -6.03 4.92
N ALA A 7 -7.47 -6.75 4.01
CA ALA A 7 -8.42 -7.80 4.38
C ALA A 7 -7.74 -8.91 5.21
N ASP A 8 -6.55 -9.36 4.83
CA ASP A 8 -5.83 -10.39 5.61
C ASP A 8 -5.47 -9.90 7.03
N LEU A 9 -5.12 -8.62 7.18
CA LEU A 9 -4.91 -8.00 8.50
C LEU A 9 -6.20 -7.95 9.32
N GLU A 10 -7.32 -7.57 8.72
CA GLU A 10 -8.64 -7.57 9.38
C GLU A 10 -9.00 -8.98 9.89
N HIS A 11 -8.85 -10.01 9.05
CA HIS A 11 -9.10 -11.39 9.46
C HIS A 11 -8.17 -11.87 10.59
N ALA A 12 -6.92 -11.39 10.62
CA ALA A 12 -5.99 -11.73 11.69
C ALA A 12 -6.40 -11.05 13.02
N LEU A 13 -6.92 -9.83 12.95
CA LEU A 13 -7.47 -9.11 14.10
C LEU A 13 -8.75 -9.76 14.62
N ASP A 14 -9.65 -10.20 13.74
CA ASP A 14 -10.90 -10.87 14.15
C ASP A 14 -10.67 -12.21 14.88
N ARG A 15 -9.57 -12.90 14.54
CA ARG A 15 -9.17 -14.17 15.18
C ARG A 15 -8.37 -13.97 16.47
N ALA A 16 -8.02 -12.74 16.82
CA ALA A 16 -7.24 -12.42 18.02
C ALA A 16 -8.09 -12.59 19.29
N THR A 17 -8.04 -13.75 19.93
CA THR A 17 -8.79 -14.04 21.17
C THR A 17 -8.08 -13.62 22.45
N ASP A 18 -6.74 -13.51 22.43
CA ASP A 18 -5.92 -13.02 23.55
C ASP A 18 -5.19 -11.74 23.13
N PRO A 19 -5.48 -10.57 23.75
CA PRO A 19 -4.88 -9.29 23.37
C PRO A 19 -3.34 -9.26 23.43
N VAL A 20 -2.74 -9.95 24.41
CA VAL A 20 -1.29 -9.90 24.65
C VAL A 20 -0.56 -10.81 23.67
N ALA A 21 -1.05 -12.04 23.49
CA ALA A 21 -0.47 -12.98 22.52
C ALA A 21 -0.70 -12.51 21.07
N SER A 22 -1.80 -11.80 20.80
CA SER A 22 -2.14 -11.33 19.45
C SER A 22 -1.37 -10.10 19.02
N ARG A 23 -0.85 -9.29 19.96
CA ARG A 23 -0.08 -8.08 19.63
C ARG A 23 1.12 -8.39 18.73
N ASP A 24 1.92 -9.38 19.11
CA ASP A 24 3.14 -9.73 18.36
C ASP A 24 2.81 -10.42 17.02
N ALA A 25 1.65 -11.05 16.89
CA ALA A 25 1.15 -11.56 15.62
C ALA A 25 0.72 -10.41 14.68
N VAL A 26 0.00 -9.42 15.21
CA VAL A 26 -0.43 -8.23 14.47
C VAL A 26 0.78 -7.42 13.99
N VAL A 27 1.77 -7.19 14.84
CA VAL A 27 3.02 -6.50 14.45
C VAL A 27 3.69 -7.20 13.27
N ARG A 28 3.81 -8.54 13.32
CA ARG A 28 4.40 -9.31 12.21
C ARG A 28 3.60 -9.19 10.90
N HIS A 29 2.27 -9.11 10.96
CA HIS A 29 1.45 -8.85 9.78
C HIS A 29 1.71 -7.45 9.23
N LEU A 30 1.75 -6.43 10.10
CA LEU A 30 2.07 -5.06 9.68
C LEU A 30 3.46 -4.96 9.06
N ASP A 31 4.46 -5.63 9.61
CA ASP A 31 5.81 -5.70 9.04
C ASP A 31 5.80 -6.34 7.64
N GLY A 32 5.03 -7.43 7.47
CA GLY A 32 4.85 -8.09 6.18
C GLY A 32 4.18 -7.19 5.15
N VAL A 33 3.10 -6.48 5.54
CA VAL A 33 2.43 -5.49 4.68
C VAL A 33 3.40 -4.37 4.30
N GLY A 34 4.13 -3.83 5.28
CA GLY A 34 5.14 -2.80 5.06
C GLY A 34 6.21 -3.23 4.05
N ALA A 35 6.74 -4.45 4.18
CA ALA A 35 7.73 -4.99 3.26
C ALA A 35 7.20 -5.13 1.83
N ILE A 36 5.94 -5.58 1.67
CA ILE A 36 5.31 -5.69 0.34
C ILE A 36 5.08 -4.31 -0.26
N MET A 37 4.55 -3.37 0.53
CA MET A 37 4.28 -2.00 0.08
C MET A 37 5.56 -1.27 -0.34
N GLU A 38 6.63 -1.41 0.44
CA GLU A 38 7.94 -0.84 0.11
C GLU A 38 8.45 -1.36 -1.25
N SER A 39 8.39 -2.68 -1.46
CA SER A 39 8.80 -3.28 -2.73
C SER A 39 7.94 -2.79 -3.90
N HIS A 40 6.62 -2.70 -3.68
CA HIS A 40 5.66 -2.25 -4.67
C HIS A 40 5.88 -0.80 -5.07
N PHE A 41 5.96 0.12 -4.10
CA PHE A 41 6.20 1.54 -4.39
C PHE A 41 7.55 1.77 -5.06
N ARG A 42 8.59 1.03 -4.65
CA ARG A 42 9.90 1.13 -5.32
C ARG A 42 9.85 0.62 -6.76
N TYR A 43 9.01 -0.37 -7.06
CA TYR A 43 8.77 -0.80 -8.44
C TYR A 43 8.02 0.27 -9.23
N GLU A 44 6.93 0.81 -8.68
CA GLU A 44 6.14 1.86 -9.31
C GLU A 44 6.97 3.12 -9.59
N GLU A 45 7.81 3.54 -8.64
CA GLU A 45 8.70 4.69 -8.82
C GLU A 45 9.66 4.47 -9.99
N ARG A 46 10.29 3.29 -10.08
CA ARG A 46 11.16 2.94 -11.22
C ARG A 46 10.40 2.86 -12.54
N ALA A 47 9.18 2.33 -12.53
CA ALA A 47 8.41 2.07 -13.74
C ALA A 47 7.68 3.32 -14.27
N LEU A 48 7.13 4.13 -13.37
CA LEU A 48 6.24 5.25 -13.68
C LEU A 48 6.90 6.61 -13.45
N GLY A 49 7.87 6.74 -12.55
CA GLY A 49 8.46 8.04 -12.21
C GLY A 49 9.04 8.78 -13.42
N GLY A 50 9.83 8.08 -14.24
CA GLY A 50 10.36 8.66 -15.48
C GLY A 50 9.28 8.96 -16.53
N VAL A 51 8.29 8.08 -16.67
CA VAL A 51 7.18 8.25 -17.63
C VAL A 51 6.35 9.48 -17.27
N LEU A 52 5.96 9.61 -16.01
CA LEU A 52 5.18 10.73 -15.49
C LEU A 52 5.96 12.04 -15.58
N ALA A 53 7.27 12.02 -15.29
CA ALA A 53 8.13 13.19 -15.40
C ALA A 53 8.28 13.70 -16.85
N ALA A 54 8.12 12.83 -17.84
CA ALA A 54 8.23 13.18 -19.25
C ALA A 54 6.92 13.70 -19.87
N LEU A 55 5.80 13.68 -19.13
CA LEU A 55 4.52 14.15 -19.66
C LEU A 55 4.49 15.69 -19.76
N ASP A 56 4.34 16.22 -20.98
CA ASP A 56 4.03 17.63 -21.22
C ASP A 56 2.52 17.88 -21.13
N LEU A 57 1.97 17.81 -19.91
CA LEU A 57 0.54 18.00 -19.66
C LEU A 57 0.16 19.48 -19.76
N ARG A 58 -0.54 19.86 -20.84
CA ARG A 58 -1.05 21.22 -21.08
C ARG A 58 -2.51 21.39 -20.69
N ALA A 59 -2.87 20.85 -19.52
CA ALA A 59 -4.22 20.96 -18.96
C ALA A 59 -4.18 20.98 -17.42
N PRO A 60 -5.21 21.51 -16.75
CA PRO A 60 -5.29 21.49 -15.29
C PRO A 60 -5.14 20.08 -14.75
N ARG A 61 -4.33 19.91 -13.69
CA ARG A 61 -4.02 18.59 -13.09
C ARG A 61 -5.24 17.73 -12.82
N ARG A 62 -6.34 18.33 -12.36
CA ARG A 62 -7.59 17.61 -12.05
C ARG A 62 -8.23 16.96 -13.28
N ASP A 63 -8.03 17.56 -14.45
CA ASP A 63 -8.62 17.11 -15.71
C ASP A 63 -7.79 15.96 -16.33
N VAL A 64 -6.51 15.86 -15.98
CA VAL A 64 -5.58 14.84 -16.51
C VAL A 64 -5.24 13.72 -15.52
N LEU A 65 -5.24 14.00 -14.21
CA LEU A 65 -4.88 13.05 -13.15
C LEU A 65 -6.05 12.72 -12.19
N GLY A 66 -7.19 13.39 -12.35
CA GLY A 66 -8.35 13.18 -11.48
C GLY A 66 -8.26 13.94 -10.14
N PRO A 67 -9.19 13.67 -9.20
CA PRO A 67 -9.17 14.25 -7.87
C PRO A 67 -8.03 13.59 -7.06
N LEU A 68 -6.99 14.37 -6.75
CA LEU A 68 -5.97 14.00 -5.76
C LEU A 68 -6.39 14.49 -4.38
#